data_AF-A0A1N6LX30-F1
#
_entry.id   AF-A0A1N6LX30-F1
#
_cell.length_a   1.000
_cell.length_b   1.000
_cell.length_c   1.000
_cell.angle_alpha   90.00
_cell.angle_beta   90.00
_cell.angle_gamma   90.00
#
_symmetry.space_group_name_H-M   'P 1'
#
loop_
_entity.id
_entity.type
_entity.pdbx_description
1 polymer ?
#
loop_
_entity_poly.entity_id
_entity_poly.type
_entity_poly.pdbx_seq_one_letter_code
_entity_poly.pdbx_strand_id
1 'polypeptide(L)' 'MSSSIRRGSIIFFLLVVLFITCCAPKPFNYSWATFTGIISIFLVVDFLFINEKSFLFDPYYDNWAARTES' A
#
# COMPACT_ATOMS: atom_id res chain seq x y z
N MET A 1 -1.77 11.76 -8.41
CA MET A 1 -1.13 10.60 -9.07
C MET A 1 -2.09 9.42 -8.92
N SER A 2 -2.53 8.78 -9.99
CA SER A 2 -3.53 7.70 -9.91
C SER A 2 -3.09 6.62 -8.91
N SER A 3 -4.01 6.18 -8.05
CA SER A 3 -3.78 5.11 -7.05
C SER A 3 -3.09 3.87 -7.65
N SER A 4 -3.44 3.48 -8.88
CA SER A 4 -2.81 2.36 -9.58
C SER A 4 -1.33 2.59 -9.89
N ILE A 5 -0.97 3.82 -10.33
CA ILE A 5 0.43 4.16 -10.65
C ILE A 5 1.26 4.17 -9.38
N ARG A 6 0.72 4.78 -8.31
CA ARG A 6 1.40 4.89 -7.02
C ARG A 6 1.65 3.52 -6.38
N ARG A 7 0.64 2.65 -6.36
CA ARG A 7 0.77 1.25 -5.89
C ARG A 7 1.74 0.45 -6.75
N GLY A 8 1.66 0.61 -8.07
CA GLY A 8 2.60 0.00 -9.00
C GLY A 8 4.05 0.39 -8.70
N SER A 9 4.31 1.68 -8.44
CA SER A 9 5.64 2.15 -8.04
C SER A 9 6.10 1.55 -6.71
N ILE A 10 5.24 1.52 -5.69
CA ILE A 10 5.60 0.96 -4.37
C ILE A 10 5.92 -0.54 -4.49
N ILE A 11 5.10 -1.29 -5.23
CA ILE A 11 5.33 -2.73 -5.47
C ILE A 11 6.64 -2.96 -6.24
N PHE A 12 6.90 -2.15 -7.27
CA PHE A 12 8.16 -2.22 -8.02
C PHE A 12 9.37 -1.99 -7.11
N PHE A 13 9.34 -0.94 -6.28
CA PHE A 13 10.42 -0.68 -5.32
C PHE A 13 10.57 -1.80 -4.31
N LEU A 14 9.46 -2.37 -3.82
CA LEU A 14 9.49 -3.50 -2.90
C LEU A 14 10.18 -4.73 -3.52
N LEU A 15 9.89 -5.05 -4.79
CA LEU A 15 10.55 -6.15 -5.50
C LEU A 15 12.06 -5.90 -5.70
N VAL A 16 12.44 -4.67 -6.05
CA VAL A 16 13.86 -4.29 -6.21
C VAL A 16 14.60 -4.43 -4.88
N VAL A 17 14.04 -3.90 -3.79
CA VAL A 17 14.68 -3.97 -2.46
C VAL A 17 14.72 -5.40 -1.95
N LEU A 18 13.69 -6.22 -2.23
CA LEU A 18 13.67 -7.63 -1.88
C LEU A 18 14.77 -8.41 -2.63
N PHE A 19 14.97 -8.12 -3.92
CA PHE A 19 16.07 -8.68 -4.70
C PHE A 19 17.44 -8.31 -4.10
N ILE A 20 17.63 -7.02 -3.73
CA ILE A 20 18.84 -6.56 -3.07
C ILE A 20 19.05 -7.29 -1.74
N THR A 21 18.00 -7.45 -0.92
CA THR A 21 18.06 -8.20 0.34
C THR A 21 18.54 -9.64 0.13
N CYS A 22 18.08 -10.31 -0.93
CA CYS A 22 18.50 -11.67 -1.28
C CYS A 22 19.96 -11.75 -1.76
N CYS A 23 20.45 -10.72 -2.46
CA CYS A 23 21.81 -10.66 -2.98
C CYS A 23 22.83 -10.02 -2.01
N ALA A 24 22.37 -9.44 -0.90
CA ALA A 24 23.22 -8.69 0.03
C ALA A 24 24.18 -9.61 0.82
N PRO A 25 25.41 -9.15 1.10
CA PRO A 25 26.32 -9.86 1.99
C PRO A 25 25.76 -10.00 3.41
N LYS A 26 26.11 -11.07 4.13
CA LYS A 26 25.68 -11.37 5.52
C LYS A 26 25.73 -10.19 6.51
N PRO A 27 26.71 -9.28 6.51
CA PRO A 27 26.68 -8.14 7.44
C PRO A 27 25.57 -7.12 7.14
N PHE A 28 25.03 -7.10 5.92
CA PHE A 28 24.06 -6.10 5.47
C PHE A 28 22.66 -6.65 5.23
N ASN A 29 22.48 -7.98 5.19
CA ASN A 29 21.19 -8.60 4.90
C ASN A 29 20.08 -8.17 5.87
N TYR A 30 20.38 -8.04 7.16
CA TYR A 30 19.44 -7.60 8.19
C TYR A 30 19.01 -6.14 8.01
N SER A 31 19.93 -5.28 7.56
CA SER A 31 19.64 -3.89 7.25
C SER A 31 18.66 -3.79 6.07
N TRP A 32 18.93 -4.54 4.99
CA TRP A 32 18.05 -4.57 3.81
C TRP A 32 16.69 -5.24 4.08
N ALA A 33 16.67 -6.26 4.94
CA ALA A 33 15.42 -6.88 5.39
C ALA A 33 14.54 -5.87 6.17
N THR A 34 15.15 -5.02 7.00
CA THR A 34 14.43 -3.97 7.73
C THR A 34 13.81 -2.95 6.78
N PHE A 35 14.56 -2.50 5.76
CA PHE A 35 14.02 -1.63 4.71
C PHE A 35 12.86 -2.28 3.95
N THR A 36 12.98 -3.57 3.65
CA THR A 36 11.91 -4.33 2.98
C THR A 36 10.63 -4.34 3.84
N GLY A 37 10.78 -4.54 5.15
CA GLY A 37 9.68 -4.51 6.12
C GLY A 37 9.01 -3.14 6.24
N ILE A 38 9.78 -2.04 6.20
CA ILE A 38 9.22 -0.69 6.25
C ILE A 38 8.38 -0.41 4.98
N ILE A 39 8.91 -0.76 3.80
CA ILE A 39 8.19 -0.56 2.54
C ILE A 39 6.92 -1.40 2.47
N SER A 40 6.94 -2.62 3.00
CA SER A 40 5.74 -3.48 3.04
C SER A 40 4.66 -2.90 3.95
N ILE A 41 5.02 -2.33 5.11
CA ILE A 41 4.06 -1.64 5.97
C ILE A 41 3.42 -0.45 5.24
N PHE A 42 4.22 0.36 4.53
CA PHE A 42 3.67 1.47 3.73
C PHE A 42 2.70 0.99 2.66
N LEU A 43 2.98 -0.14 2.00
CA LEU A 43 2.06 -0.73 1.04
C LEU A 43 0.76 -1.19 1.69
N VAL A 44 0.81 -1.79 2.88
CA VAL A 44 -0.39 -2.20 3.63
C VAL A 44 -1.22 -0.99 4.04
N VAL A 45 -0.59 0.04 4.61
CA VAL A 45 -1.24 1.31 4.95
C VAL A 45 -1.91 1.91 3.71
N ASP A 46 -1.25 1.79 2.57
CA ASP A 46 -1.80 2.31 1.32
C ASP A 46 -3.09 1.61 0.87
N PHE A 47 -3.11 0.29 0.97
CA PHE A 47 -4.29 -0.48 0.63
C PHE A 47 -5.45 -0.21 1.58
N LEU A 48 -5.16 -0.04 2.87
CA LEU A 48 -6.16 0.12 3.91
C LEU A 48 -6.74 1.53 4.01
N PHE A 49 -5.90 2.57 3.88
CA PHE A 49 -6.29 3.93 4.25
C PHE A 49 -6.31 4.93 3.09
N ILE A 50 -5.58 4.66 2.01
CA ILE A 50 -5.39 5.62 0.92
C ILE A 50 -6.07 5.09 -0.34
N ASN A 51 -7.39 5.00 -0.26
CA ASN A 51 -8.23 4.67 -1.40
C ASN A 51 -9.05 5.90 -1.80
N GLU A 52 -8.76 6.44 -2.98
CA GLU A 52 -9.39 7.68 -3.49
C GLU A 52 -10.92 7.55 -3.66
N LYS A 53 -11.45 6.32 -3.68
CA LYS A 53 -12.88 6.03 -3.88
C LYS A 53 -13.64 5.68 -2.60
N SER A 54 -12.98 5.57 -1.44
CA SER A 54 -13.64 5.09 -0.21
C SER A 54 -14.28 6.20 0.61
N PHE A 55 -13.94 7.47 0.37
CA PHE A 55 -14.59 8.59 1.06
C PHE A 55 -15.80 9.09 0.27
N LEU A 56 -16.96 8.49 0.53
CA LEU A 56 -18.26 9.04 0.15
C LEU A 56 -18.73 9.92 1.31
N PHE A 57 -18.44 11.22 1.24
CA PHE A 57 -19.09 12.19 2.11
C PHE A 57 -20.55 12.32 1.68
N ASP A 58 -21.45 11.64 2.40
CA ASP A 58 -22.88 11.83 2.25
C ASP A 58 -23.39 12.69 3.43
N PRO A 59 -23.70 13.97 3.22
CA PRO A 59 -24.17 14.86 4.30
C PRO A 59 -25.52 14.42 4.88
N TYR A 60 -26.29 13.63 4.15
CA TYR A 60 -27.67 13.27 4.50
C TYR A 60 -27.87 11.76 4.72
N TYR A 61 -26.84 10.93 4.50
CA TYR A 61 -26.90 9.46 4.56
C TYR A 61 -27.95 8.80 3.65
N ASP A 62 -28.66 9.57 2.82
CA ASP A 62 -29.77 9.10 1.98
C ASP A 62 -29.33 8.01 0.99
N ASN A 63 -28.09 8.07 0.49
CA ASN A 63 -27.58 7.09 -0.47
C ASN A 63 -27.06 5.80 0.18
N TRP A 64 -26.90 5.78 1.51
CA TRP A 64 -26.45 4.59 2.23
C TRP A 64 -27.59 3.59 2.44
N ALA A 65 -28.74 4.08 2.91
CA ALA A 65 -29.96 3.27 3.08
C ALA A 65 -30.42 2.65 1.75
N ALA A 66 -30.41 3.43 0.66
CA ALA A 66 -30.77 2.96 -0.68
C ALA A 66 -29.83 1.88 -1.24
N ARG A 67 -28.59 1.74 -0.73
CA ARG A 67 -27.63 0.71 -1.15
C ARG A 67 -27.59 -0.53 -0.25
N THR A 68 -28.14 -0.45 0.96
CA THR A 68 -28.12 -1.57 1.93
C THR A 68 -29.43 -2.35 1.98
N GLU A 69 -30.54 -1.77 1.53
CA GLU A 69 -31.87 -2.39 1.57
C GLU A 69 -32.40 -2.87 0.20
N SER A 70 -31.55 -2.95 -0.83
CA SER A 70 -31.92 -3.51 -2.15
C SER A 70 -31.57 -4.99 -2.29
#